data_AF-A0A3D0US38-F1
#
_entry.id   AF-A0A3D0US38-F1
#
_cell.length_a   1.000
_cell.length_b   1.000
_cell.length_c   1.000
_cell.angle_alpha   90.00
_cell.angle_beta   90.00
_cell.angle_gamma   90.00
#
_symmetry.space_group_name_H-M   'P 1'
#
loop_
_entity.id
_entity.type
_entity.pdbx_description
1 polymer ?
#
loop_
_entity_poly.entity_id
_entity_poly.type
_entity_poly.pdbx_seq_one_letter_code
_entity_poly.pdbx_strand_id
1 'polypeptide(L)'
;MNLTDHLKQNKQTIVYFYPKDNTPGCTIEAKDFSTYYDKFLKHDIGVVGISRDSYESHCKFIEKHGLTIPLITDSDLTLHKQF
;
A
#
# COMPACT_ATOMS: atom_id res chain seq x y z
N MET A 1 -8.41 -1.76 -6.24
CA MET A 1 -8.41 -0.28 -6.30
C MET A 1 -7.38 0.15 -7.34
N ASN A 2 -7.64 1.18 -8.15
CA ASN A 2 -6.65 1.75 -9.08
C ASN A 2 -5.94 2.96 -8.43
N LEU A 3 -4.67 3.18 -8.75
CA LEU A 3 -3.87 4.27 -8.18
C LEU A 3 -4.48 5.65 -8.44
N THR A 4 -4.99 5.90 -9.64
CA THR A 4 -5.58 7.20 -10.02
C THR A 4 -6.75 7.58 -9.12
N ASP A 5 -7.58 6.61 -8.74
CA ASP A 5 -8.73 6.85 -7.87
C ASP A 5 -8.28 7.17 -6.45
N HIS A 6 -7.24 6.48 -5.96
CA HIS A 6 -6.67 6.74 -4.64
C HIS A 6 -6.03 8.13 -4.54
N LEU A 7 -5.31 8.57 -5.58
CA LEU A 7 -4.67 9.89 -5.62
C LEU A 7 -5.66 11.06 -5.57
N LYS A 8 -6.93 10.83 -5.93
CA LYS A 8 -7.99 11.86 -5.87
C LYS A 8 -8.64 11.99 -4.49
N GLN A 9 -8.41 11.05 -3.59
CA GLN A 9 -9.09 10.99 -2.28
C GLN A 9 -8.46 11.90 -1.23
N ASN A 10 -7.17 12.21 -1.37
CA ASN A 10 -6.40 12.97 -0.40
C ASN A 10 -5.58 14.04 -1.14
N LYS A 11 -5.28 15.17 -0.47
CA LYS A 11 -4.44 16.24 -1.05
C LYS A 11 -3.01 15.78 -1.36
N GLN A 12 -2.47 14.87 -0.56
CA GLN A 12 -1.17 14.24 -0.82
C GLN A 12 -1.28 12.73 -0.62
N THR A 13 -0.37 11.96 -1.22
CA THR A 13 -0.34 10.50 -1.06
C THR A 13 1.11 10.04 -0.97
N ILE A 14 1.40 9.23 0.04
CA ILE A 14 2.62 8.43 0.12
C ILE A 14 2.37 7.16 -0.68
N VAL A 15 3.10 7.02 -1.78
CA VAL A 15 3.13 5.79 -2.58
C VAL A 15 4.44 5.08 -2.26
N TYR A 16 4.37 3.88 -1.69
CA TYR A 16 5.58 3.10 -1.39
C TYR A 16 5.54 1.76 -2.12
N PHE A 17 6.63 1.45 -2.81
CA PHE A 17 6.80 0.20 -3.53
C PHE A 17 7.57 -0.79 -2.65
N TYR A 18 7.13 -2.04 -2.61
CA TYR A 18 7.80 -3.08 -1.84
C TYR A 18 7.90 -4.39 -2.65
N PRO A 19 8.96 -5.19 -2.43
CA PRO A 19 9.27 -6.33 -3.30
C PRO A 19 8.29 -7.51 -3.18
N LYS A 20 7.82 -7.82 -1.96
CA LYS A 20 6.94 -8.97 -1.72
C LYS A 20 6.20 -8.94 -0.37
N ASP A 21 4.93 -9.32 -0.40
CA ASP A 21 4.10 -9.61 0.77
C ASP A 21 4.77 -10.61 1.73
N ASN A 22 4.47 -10.49 3.02
CA ASN A 22 4.90 -11.43 4.07
C ASN A 22 6.42 -11.61 4.24
N THR A 23 7.25 -10.75 3.64
CA THR A 23 8.69 -10.72 3.95
C THR A 23 8.94 -9.87 5.20
N PRO A 24 9.98 -10.15 6.02
CA PRO A 24 10.16 -9.48 7.31
C PRO A 24 10.19 -7.96 7.22
N GLY A 25 10.97 -7.40 6.28
CA GLY A 25 11.08 -5.96 6.08
C GLY A 25 9.77 -5.31 5.63
N CYS A 26 9.14 -5.84 4.58
CA CYS A 26 7.88 -5.30 4.06
C CYS A 26 6.73 -5.43 5.06
N THR A 27 6.77 -6.46 5.91
CA THR A 27 5.79 -6.64 7.00
C THR A 27 5.93 -5.55 8.05
N ILE A 28 7.15 -5.17 8.43
CA ILE A 28 7.39 -4.08 9.38
C ILE A 28 6.89 -2.77 8.79
N GLU A 29 7.29 -2.44 7.57
CA GLU A 29 6.91 -1.20 6.89
C GLU A 29 5.38 -1.06 6.74
N ALA A 30 4.70 -2.12 6.28
CA ALA A 30 3.24 -2.10 6.13
C ALA A 30 2.51 -1.94 7.49
N LYS A 31 3.03 -2.55 8.55
CA LYS A 31 2.49 -2.41 9.92
C LYS A 31 2.71 -1.01 10.47
N ASP A 32 3.88 -0.41 10.25
CA ASP A 32 4.18 0.95 10.69
C ASP A 32 3.27 1.94 9.98
N PHE A 33 3.11 1.84 8.65
CA PHE A 33 2.16 2.65 7.92
C PHE A 33 0.72 2.47 8.42
N SER A 34 0.31 1.23 8.68
CA SER A 34 -1.03 0.95 9.25
C SER A 34 -1.22 1.57 10.63
N THR A 35 -0.20 1.52 11.49
CA THR A 35 -0.20 2.10 12.84
C THR A 35 -0.34 3.62 12.80
N TYR A 36 0.31 4.28 11.84
CA TYR A 36 0.29 5.74 11.71
C TYR A 36 -0.75 6.25 10.72
N TYR A 37 -1.58 5.39 10.12
CA TYR A 37 -2.45 5.77 9.01
C TYR A 37 -3.41 6.91 9.38
N ASP A 38 -4.05 6.83 10.55
CA ASP A 38 -4.93 7.89 11.06
C ASP A 38 -4.22 9.23 11.26
N LYS A 39 -2.93 9.20 11.60
CA LYS A 39 -2.11 10.42 11.73
C LYS A 39 -1.88 11.06 10.36
N PHE A 40 -1.61 10.26 9.32
CA PHE A 40 -1.48 10.76 7.96
C PHE A 40 -2.81 11.35 7.45
N LEU A 41 -3.92 10.64 7.66
CA LEU A 41 -5.26 11.10 7.24
C LEU A 41 -5.66 12.43 7.90
N LYS A 42 -5.30 12.67 9.18
CA LYS A 42 -5.50 13.97 9.85
C LYS A 42 -4.82 15.15 9.15
N HIS A 43 -3.79 14.88 8.35
CA HIS A 43 -3.07 15.87 7.56
C HIS A 43 -3.45 15.83 6.07
N ASP A 44 -4.52 15.11 5.69
CA ASP A 44 -4.97 14.94 4.30
C ASP A 44 -3.90 14.24 3.43
N ILE A 45 -3.24 13.26 4.04
CA ILE A 45 -2.21 12.42 3.42
C ILE A 45 -2.69 10.98 3.38
N GLY A 46 -2.89 10.45 2.18
CA GLY A 46 -3.12 9.02 1.94
C GLY A 46 -1.82 8.22 1.99
N VAL A 47 -1.94 6.90 2.17
CA VAL A 47 -0.82 5.95 2.07
C VAL A 47 -1.31 4.77 1.25
N VAL A 48 -0.52 4.32 0.28
CA VAL A 48 -0.80 3.12 -0.50
C VAL A 48 0.47 2.33 -0.76
N GLY A 49 0.41 1.02 -0.53
CA GLY A 49 1.48 0.09 -0.86
C GLY A 49 1.28 -0.52 -2.25
N ILE A 50 2.36 -0.63 -3.02
CA ILE A 50 2.35 -1.26 -4.34
C ILE A 50 3.38 -2.39 -4.40
N SER A 51 2.97 -3.55 -4.89
CA SER A 51 3.88 -4.62 -5.26
C SER A 51 3.34 -5.39 -6.46
N ARG A 52 4.06 -6.43 -6.89
CA ARG A 52 3.65 -7.32 -7.99
C ARG A 52 2.78 -8.48 -7.52
N ASP A 53 2.56 -8.60 -6.21
CA ASP A 53 1.80 -9.71 -5.64
C ASP A 53 0.33 -9.64 -6.06
N SER A 54 -0.30 -10.81 -6.15
CA SER A 54 -1.69 -10.92 -6.57
C SER A 54 -2.65 -10.34 -5.53
N TYR A 55 -3.86 -10.02 -5.97
CA TYR A 55 -4.95 -9.60 -5.09
C TYR A 55 -5.16 -10.59 -3.91
N GLU A 56 -5.11 -11.90 -4.19
CA GLU A 56 -5.27 -12.93 -3.15
C GLU A 56 -4.14 -12.88 -2.12
N SER A 57 -2.90 -12.63 -2.56
CA SER A 57 -1.76 -12.45 -1.64
C SER A 57 -1.97 -11.23 -0.73
N HIS A 58 -2.40 -10.10 -1.31
CA HIS A 58 -2.70 -8.89 -0.55
C HIS A 58 -3.81 -9.09 0.47
N CYS A 59 -4.91 -9.76 0.09
CA CYS A 59 -5.99 -10.08 1.04
C CYS A 59 -5.46 -10.87 2.24
N LYS A 60 -4.68 -11.94 1.99
CA LYS A 60 -4.08 -12.74 3.06
C LYS A 60 -3.09 -11.94 3.90
N PHE A 61 -2.30 -11.06 3.27
CA PHE A 61 -1.32 -10.22 3.96
C PHE A 61 -2.01 -9.19 4.87
N ILE A 62 -3.05 -8.53 4.38
CA ILE A 62 -3.89 -7.59 5.13
C ILE A 62 -4.53 -8.30 6.32
N GLU A 63 -5.21 -9.42 6.10
CA GLU A 63 -5.91 -10.16 7.14
C GLU A 63 -4.93 -10.67 8.21
N LYS A 64 -3.82 -11.28 7.79
CA LYS A 64 -2.84 -11.89 8.70
C LYS A 64 -2.16 -10.86 9.62
N HIS A 65 -1.94 -9.64 9.14
CA HIS A 65 -1.19 -8.62 9.88
C HIS A 65 -2.03 -7.45 10.37
N GLY A 66 -3.35 -7.46 10.11
CA GLY A 66 -4.26 -6.39 10.49
C GLY A 66 -3.92 -5.05 9.81
N LEU A 67 -3.52 -5.09 8.54
CA LEU A 67 -3.13 -3.88 7.83
C LEU A 67 -4.35 -3.00 7.54
N THR A 68 -4.20 -1.69 7.73
CA THR A 68 -5.28 -0.71 7.53
C THR A 68 -5.08 0.13 6.27
N ILE A 69 -3.86 0.13 5.73
CA ILE A 69 -3.54 0.80 4.46
C ILE A 69 -4.02 -0.03 3.25
N PRO A 70 -4.45 0.63 2.16
CA PRO A 70 -4.74 -0.04 0.90
C PRO A 70 -3.46 -0.56 0.22
N LEU A 71 -3.59 -1.70 -0.46
CA LEU A 71 -2.53 -2.29 -1.30
C LEU A 71 -3.03 -2.40 -2.75
N ILE A 72 -2.15 -2.12 -3.71
CA ILE A 72 -2.41 -2.21 -5.15
C ILE A 72 -1.48 -3.25 -5.76
N THR A 73 -2.07 -4.16 -6.52
CA THR A 73 -1.35 -5.09 -7.40
C THR A 73 -0.88 -4.38 -8.67
N ASP A 74 0.41 -4.48 -8.96
CA ASP A 74 1.08 -4.04 -10.20
C ASP A 74 1.71 -5.26 -10.92
N SER A 75 0.84 -6.19 -11.33
CA SER A 75 1.28 -7.48 -11.89
C SER A 75 2.01 -7.37 -13.24
N ASP A 76 1.78 -6.29 -13.99
CA ASP A 76 2.35 -6.05 -15.33
C ASP A 76 3.56 -5.09 -15.32
N LEU A 77 3.98 -4.62 -14.13
CA LEU A 77 5.03 -3.63 -13.91
C LEU A 77 4.74 -2.26 -14.51
N THR A 78 3.47 -1.94 -14.81
CA THR A 78 3.12 -0.65 -15.41
C THR A 78 3.50 0.49 -14.46
N LEU A 79 3.17 0.36 -13.17
CA LEU A 79 3.50 1.40 -12.18
C LEU A 79 4.99 1.42 -11.86
N HIS A 80 5.64 0.25 -11.70
CA HIS A 80 7.09 0.17 -11.45
C HIS A 80 7.95 0.77 -12.57
N LYS A 81 7.46 0.78 -13.82
CA LYS A 81 8.18 1.40 -14.96
C LYS A 81 7.92 2.90 -15.09
N GLN A 82 6.82 3.36 -14.53
CA GLN A 82 6.40 4.76 -14.63
C GLN A 82 7.10 5.66 -13.61
N PHE A 83 7.51 5.11 -12.46
CA PHE A 83 8.20 5.81 -11.37
C PHE A 83 9.65 5.35 -11.24
#